data_AF-A0A146KZ91-F1
#
_entry.id   AF-A0A146KZ91-F1
#
_cell.length_a   1.000
_cell.length_b   1.000
_cell.length_c   1.000
_cell.angle_alpha   90.00
_cell.angle_beta   90.00
_cell.angle_gamma   90.00
#
_symmetry.space_group_name_H-M   'P 1'
#
loop_
_entity.id
_entity.type
_entity.pdbx_description
1 polymer ?
#
loop_
_entity_poly.entity_id
_entity_poly.type
_entity_poly.pdbx_seq_one_letter_code
_entity_poly.pdbx_strand_id
1 'polypeptide(L)'
;MEPTARKEKRLTNAIHGNIYQLKVLMLFLYRGVSNHYSFRLGTEIKQAHKFDDLVFEFMESGKKVYRLLQAKHRLDETKKITVRQLCSEIKGDFSLIKYFFSYQQTKKELLFKDGSIRDVTICTNIDFDFEELKRADVKVEKINEKDDILDVVSDKKHPSRYKISKTIRSYLKSKLLEVGTPANDRLDDEILDFLDHLVFAVNQPNEDELGDIVMKEIGREFDYLTTEIVYNKFLIKMLNWLQGKGEGVFLSSEEGERFFDEARKGIPIWFGLRDPIESFVGRGGQLKTLHDMLHADGTGVSKAIAIAGLGGVGKSELARKYAKTYSSFHDDNVVWVQAESYQSLVESFHRLACDVLRISTKNANGEEKEIRSIVEDVYKFFSKGKSLFIFDNAERFKTLKDYDQGLDKFLPALPTGCKKPHLLITTRNQKWPKSVKVLPLDTFCPEEAEEFIAKSLNLEGFTERDDVTQLAIELQFFPLALQQAVAYIKVQNEKLNNVGSCFKIIDYLKRFTTRAKELLDFEFPEDSDNDYTKTIMRTWVVTFDEIARKDCGQHALKIVEILAYVSA
;
A
#
# COMPACT_ATOMS: atom_id res chain seq x y z
N MET A 1 -47.58 -22.77 4.34
CA MET A 1 -46.35 -22.15 3.80
C MET A 1 -46.73 -21.24 2.62
N GLU A 2 -47.75 -20.41 2.77
CA GLU A 2 -47.80 -19.05 3.34
C GLU A 2 -46.99 -17.97 2.56
N PRO A 3 -47.67 -17.03 1.85
CA PRO A 3 -47.10 -16.06 0.90
C PRO A 3 -45.99 -15.14 1.42
N THR A 4 -45.90 -14.95 2.74
CA THR A 4 -44.94 -14.06 3.43
C THR A 4 -43.50 -14.54 3.28
N ALA A 5 -43.23 -15.82 3.55
CA ALA A 5 -41.88 -16.41 3.38
C ALA A 5 -41.39 -16.37 1.93
N ARG A 6 -42.31 -16.46 0.95
CA ARG A 6 -42.00 -16.36 -0.48
C ARG A 6 -41.68 -14.92 -0.91
N LYS A 7 -42.28 -13.93 -0.26
CA LYS A 7 -42.04 -12.49 -0.49
C LYS A 7 -40.71 -12.06 0.13
N GLU A 8 -40.41 -12.50 1.34
CA GLU A 8 -39.12 -12.27 2.01
C GLU A 8 -37.96 -12.87 1.20
N LYS A 9 -38.07 -14.16 0.81
CA LYS A 9 -37.04 -14.81 -0.01
C LYS A 9 -36.81 -14.12 -1.35
N ARG A 10 -37.84 -13.49 -1.94
CA ARG A 10 -37.71 -12.71 -3.18
C ARG A 10 -36.99 -11.38 -2.94
N LEU A 11 -37.30 -10.70 -1.85
CA LEU A 11 -36.65 -9.43 -1.48
C LEU A 11 -35.16 -9.66 -1.18
N THR A 12 -34.84 -10.68 -0.40
CA THR A 12 -33.45 -11.08 -0.09
C THR A 12 -32.68 -11.40 -1.38
N ASN A 13 -33.22 -12.24 -2.27
CA ASN A 13 -32.60 -12.54 -3.56
C ASN A 13 -32.33 -11.29 -4.42
N ALA A 14 -33.23 -10.29 -4.40
CA ALA A 14 -33.05 -9.06 -5.16
C ALA A 14 -31.92 -8.20 -4.59
N ILE A 15 -31.82 -8.10 -3.26
CA ILE A 15 -30.73 -7.38 -2.58
C ILE A 15 -29.37 -8.00 -2.94
N HIS A 16 -29.25 -9.30 -2.77
CA HIS A 16 -28.04 -10.07 -3.11
C HIS A 16 -27.67 -9.94 -4.60
N GLY A 17 -28.66 -9.96 -5.50
CA GLY A 17 -28.44 -9.71 -6.93
C GLY A 17 -27.86 -8.32 -7.21
N ASN A 18 -28.38 -7.28 -6.57
CA ASN A 18 -27.89 -5.91 -6.75
C ASN A 18 -26.48 -5.73 -6.17
N ILE A 19 -26.20 -6.35 -5.02
CA ILE A 19 -24.86 -6.33 -4.41
C ILE A 19 -23.87 -7.03 -5.34
N TYR A 20 -24.21 -8.21 -5.86
CA TYR A 20 -23.38 -8.94 -6.82
C TYR A 20 -23.07 -8.10 -8.06
N GLN A 21 -24.09 -7.46 -8.67
CA GLN A 21 -23.90 -6.55 -9.79
C GLN A 21 -22.95 -5.39 -9.46
N LEU A 22 -23.11 -4.77 -8.29
CA LEU A 22 -22.22 -3.70 -7.83
C LEU A 22 -20.77 -4.19 -7.70
N LYS A 23 -20.54 -5.39 -7.17
CA LYS A 23 -19.19 -5.97 -7.07
C LYS A 23 -18.58 -6.28 -8.44
N VAL A 24 -19.38 -6.77 -9.39
CA VAL A 24 -18.93 -6.97 -10.77
C VAL A 24 -18.56 -5.62 -11.42
N LEU A 25 -19.35 -4.57 -11.21
CA LEU A 25 -19.02 -3.23 -11.69
C LEU A 25 -17.72 -2.70 -11.08
N MET A 26 -17.52 -2.89 -9.77
CA MET A 26 -16.27 -2.52 -9.09
C MET A 26 -15.06 -3.27 -9.64
N LEU A 27 -15.21 -4.57 -9.94
CA LEU A 27 -14.17 -5.38 -10.57
C LEU A 27 -13.77 -4.82 -11.95
N PHE A 28 -14.77 -4.53 -12.80
CA PHE A 28 -14.53 -3.94 -14.12
C PHE A 28 -13.87 -2.57 -14.03
N LEU A 29 -14.33 -1.73 -13.10
CA LEU A 29 -13.74 -0.42 -12.87
C LEU A 29 -12.28 -0.53 -12.44
N TYR A 30 -11.98 -1.35 -11.42
CA TYR A 30 -10.63 -1.54 -10.91
C TYR A 30 -9.69 -2.12 -11.97
N ARG A 31 -10.07 -3.22 -12.62
CA ARG A 31 -9.24 -3.87 -13.64
C ARG A 31 -9.14 -3.05 -14.92
N GLY A 32 -10.17 -2.26 -15.26
CA GLY A 32 -10.14 -1.31 -16.36
C GLY A 32 -9.06 -0.25 -16.16
N VAL A 33 -9.04 0.37 -14.98
CA VAL A 33 -8.02 1.37 -14.60
C VAL A 33 -6.63 0.73 -14.48
N SER A 34 -6.52 -0.40 -13.77
CA SER A 34 -5.23 -1.05 -13.47
C SER A 34 -4.53 -1.59 -14.73
N ASN A 35 -5.29 -2.00 -15.74
CA ASN A 35 -4.75 -2.43 -17.03
C ASN A 35 -4.68 -1.28 -18.06
N HIS A 36 -4.88 -0.03 -17.64
CA HIS A 36 -4.79 1.17 -18.48
C HIS A 36 -5.70 1.15 -19.73
N TYR A 37 -6.92 0.60 -19.60
CA TYR A 37 -7.90 0.69 -20.66
C TYR A 37 -8.39 2.14 -20.83
N SER A 38 -8.51 2.61 -22.07
CA SER A 38 -9.38 3.73 -22.39
C SER A 38 -10.81 3.19 -22.49
N PHE A 39 -11.62 3.44 -21.46
CA PHE A 39 -12.95 2.82 -21.33
C PHE A 39 -14.05 3.80 -20.89
N ARG A 40 -15.29 3.36 -21.10
CA ARG A 40 -16.51 3.89 -20.51
C ARG A 40 -17.31 2.73 -19.92
N LEU A 41 -17.61 2.81 -18.63
CA LEU A 41 -18.37 1.81 -17.88
C LEU A 41 -19.79 2.33 -17.60
N GLY A 42 -20.78 1.58 -18.05
CA GLY A 42 -22.20 1.86 -17.84
C GLY A 42 -22.90 0.72 -17.13
N THR A 43 -24.03 1.04 -16.50
CA THR A 43 -24.98 0.07 -15.93
C THR A 43 -26.38 0.64 -16.07
N GLU A 44 -27.40 -0.21 -16.15
CA GLU A 44 -28.79 0.14 -16.46
C GLU A 44 -28.91 0.94 -17.77
N ILE A 45 -28.10 0.57 -18.77
CA ILE A 45 -28.11 1.18 -20.10
C ILE A 45 -29.23 0.52 -20.91
N LYS A 46 -30.40 1.16 -20.99
CA LYS A 46 -31.61 0.60 -21.60
C LYS A 46 -31.41 0.07 -23.03
N GLN A 47 -30.52 0.69 -23.80
CA GLN A 47 -30.16 0.28 -25.17
C GLN A 47 -29.49 -1.11 -25.21
N ALA A 48 -28.90 -1.59 -24.11
CA ALA A 48 -28.34 -2.93 -24.01
C ALA A 48 -29.40 -4.01 -23.67
N HIS A 49 -30.67 -3.62 -23.50
CA HIS A 49 -31.83 -4.49 -23.30
C HIS A 49 -31.72 -5.43 -22.09
N LYS A 50 -31.28 -6.69 -22.26
CA LYS A 50 -31.05 -7.65 -21.16
C LYS A 50 -29.59 -7.71 -20.72
N PHE A 51 -28.71 -7.02 -21.41
CA PHE A 51 -27.28 -6.94 -21.07
C PHE A 51 -26.95 -5.56 -20.51
N ASP A 52 -27.92 -4.94 -19.84
CA ASP A 52 -27.87 -3.60 -19.31
C ASP A 52 -27.23 -3.52 -17.93
N ASP A 53 -27.09 -4.64 -17.22
CA ASP A 53 -26.45 -4.68 -15.89
C ASP A 53 -25.01 -4.14 -15.93
N LEU A 54 -24.30 -4.34 -17.04
CA LEU A 54 -22.98 -3.76 -17.28
C LEU A 54 -22.70 -3.61 -18.78
N VAL A 55 -22.32 -2.40 -19.19
CA VAL A 55 -21.86 -2.08 -20.54
C VAL A 55 -20.45 -1.50 -20.44
N PHE A 56 -19.47 -2.23 -20.98
CA PHE A 56 -18.09 -1.80 -21.00
C PHE A 56 -17.67 -1.49 -22.43
N GLU A 57 -17.59 -0.20 -22.76
CA GLU A 57 -17.04 0.32 -24.01
C GLU A 57 -15.54 0.55 -23.80
N PHE A 58 -14.68 0.05 -24.67
CA PHE A 58 -13.24 0.30 -24.62
C PHE A 58 -12.64 0.31 -26.02
N MET A 59 -11.45 0.90 -26.13
CA MET A 59 -10.75 1.02 -27.40
C MET A 59 -9.83 -0.19 -27.65
N GLU A 60 -9.96 -0.81 -28.81
CA GLU A 60 -9.04 -1.85 -29.29
C GLU A 60 -8.64 -1.55 -30.74
N SER A 61 -7.33 -1.47 -31.00
CA SER A 61 -6.79 -1.13 -32.33
C SER A 61 -7.43 0.13 -32.95
N GLY A 62 -7.72 1.14 -32.12
CA GLY A 62 -8.34 2.40 -32.54
C GLY A 62 -9.84 2.34 -32.82
N LYS A 63 -10.51 1.20 -32.57
CA LYS A 63 -11.95 1.03 -32.75
C LYS A 63 -12.67 0.83 -31.42
N LYS A 64 -13.93 1.26 -31.37
CA LYS A 64 -14.81 1.02 -30.21
C LYS A 64 -15.22 -0.44 -30.18
N VAL A 65 -15.01 -1.05 -29.02
CA VAL A 65 -15.42 -2.42 -28.73
C VAL A 65 -16.32 -2.43 -27.51
N TYR A 66 -17.39 -3.23 -27.56
CA TYR A 66 -18.38 -3.34 -26.49
C TYR A 66 -18.39 -4.73 -25.89
N ARG A 67 -18.29 -4.80 -24.57
CA ARG A 67 -18.63 -5.98 -23.78
C ARG A 67 -19.91 -5.67 -23.01
N LEU A 68 -20.94 -6.48 -23.24
CA LEU A 68 -22.23 -6.32 -22.58
C LEU A 68 -22.43 -7.50 -21.64
N LEU A 69 -22.97 -7.25 -20.45
CA LEU A 69 -23.05 -8.28 -19.43
C LEU A 69 -24.38 -8.25 -18.70
N GLN A 70 -24.93 -9.43 -18.46
CA GLN A 70 -26.02 -9.67 -17.52
C GLN A 70 -25.45 -10.43 -16.32
N ALA A 71 -25.57 -9.85 -15.13
CA ALA A 71 -25.21 -10.47 -13.87
C ALA A 71 -26.39 -11.30 -13.33
N LYS A 72 -26.12 -12.53 -12.88
CA LYS A 72 -27.10 -13.43 -12.28
C LYS A 72 -26.53 -14.08 -11.03
N HIS A 73 -27.05 -13.70 -9.86
CA HIS A 73 -26.69 -14.32 -8.59
C HIS A 73 -27.77 -15.32 -8.12
N ARG A 74 -27.34 -16.44 -7.55
CA ARG A 74 -28.18 -17.45 -6.89
C ARG A 74 -27.68 -17.70 -5.48
N LEU A 75 -28.56 -17.52 -4.49
CA LEU A 75 -28.27 -17.89 -3.10
C LEU A 75 -28.04 -19.40 -2.92
N ASP A 76 -28.77 -20.22 -3.67
CA ASP A 76 -28.59 -21.68 -3.66
C ASP A 76 -27.65 -22.07 -4.81
N GLU A 77 -26.37 -22.21 -4.47
CA GLU A 77 -25.31 -22.53 -5.43
C GLU A 77 -25.29 -24.01 -5.85
N THR A 78 -26.07 -24.86 -5.18
CA THR A 78 -26.19 -26.27 -5.57
C THR A 78 -26.96 -26.42 -6.88
N LYS A 79 -27.77 -25.40 -7.24
CA LYS A 79 -28.48 -25.35 -8.50
C LYS A 79 -27.51 -25.22 -9.67
N LYS A 80 -27.89 -25.86 -10.77
CA LYS A 80 -27.15 -25.81 -12.03
C LYS A 80 -28.01 -25.24 -13.15
N ILE A 81 -27.36 -24.71 -14.17
CA ILE A 81 -28.00 -24.23 -15.40
C ILE A 81 -28.38 -25.45 -16.23
N THR A 82 -29.69 -25.68 -16.36
CA THR A 82 -30.24 -26.88 -17.02
C THR A 82 -30.56 -26.64 -18.48
N VAL A 83 -30.66 -27.73 -19.26
CA VAL A 83 -31.13 -27.67 -20.66
C VAL A 83 -32.50 -27.01 -20.72
N ARG A 84 -33.40 -27.37 -19.79
CA ARG A 84 -34.74 -26.78 -19.70
C ARG A 84 -34.70 -25.27 -19.52
N GLN A 85 -33.74 -24.73 -18.77
CA GLN A 85 -33.60 -23.28 -18.57
C GLN A 85 -33.01 -22.58 -19.80
N LEU A 86 -32.01 -23.17 -20.44
CA LEU A 86 -31.44 -22.63 -21.69
C LEU A 86 -32.48 -22.61 -22.82
N CYS A 87 -33.30 -23.66 -22.86
CA CYS A 87 -34.27 -23.93 -23.90
C CYS A 87 -35.70 -23.46 -23.55
N SER A 88 -35.89 -22.79 -22.41
CA SER A 88 -37.22 -22.31 -22.00
C SER A 88 -37.70 -21.14 -22.86
N GLU A 89 -39.01 -20.90 -22.80
CA GLU A 89 -39.65 -19.70 -23.34
C GLU A 89 -39.02 -18.38 -22.82
N ILE A 90 -39.45 -17.26 -23.41
CA ILE A 90 -38.88 -15.90 -23.31
C ILE A 90 -38.65 -15.40 -21.87
N LYS A 91 -39.30 -16.00 -20.85
CA LYS A 91 -39.23 -15.56 -19.44
C LYS A 91 -38.18 -16.29 -18.58
N GLY A 92 -37.50 -17.31 -19.09
CA GLY A 92 -36.52 -18.05 -18.28
C GLY A 92 -35.26 -17.25 -17.94
N ASP A 93 -34.70 -17.50 -16.74
CA ASP A 93 -33.52 -16.77 -16.24
C ASP A 93 -32.31 -16.89 -17.18
N PHE A 94 -32.11 -18.05 -17.81
CA PHE A 94 -31.01 -18.35 -18.73
C PHE A 94 -31.45 -18.63 -20.19
N SER A 95 -32.68 -18.23 -20.57
CA SER A 95 -33.24 -18.53 -21.90
C SER A 95 -32.41 -17.96 -23.05
N LEU A 96 -31.94 -18.83 -23.95
CA LEU A 96 -31.21 -18.44 -25.15
C LEU A 96 -32.07 -17.62 -26.11
N ILE A 97 -33.37 -17.93 -26.21
CA ILE A 97 -34.33 -17.19 -27.04
C ILE A 97 -34.45 -15.74 -26.57
N LYS A 98 -34.57 -15.54 -25.25
CA LYS A 98 -34.61 -14.20 -24.64
C LYS A 98 -33.36 -13.40 -24.97
N TYR A 99 -32.19 -14.02 -24.84
CA TYR A 99 -30.91 -13.35 -25.09
C TYR A 99 -30.67 -13.09 -26.58
N PHE A 100 -31.11 -13.99 -27.46
CA PHE A 100 -31.08 -13.78 -28.91
C PHE A 100 -31.86 -12.52 -29.30
N PHE A 101 -33.11 -12.39 -28.87
CA PHE A 101 -33.91 -11.19 -29.19
C PHE A 101 -33.29 -9.92 -28.62
N SER A 102 -32.79 -9.99 -27.38
CA SER A 102 -32.08 -8.88 -26.75
C SER A 102 -30.88 -8.45 -27.59
N TYR A 103 -30.06 -9.40 -28.03
CA TYR A 103 -28.86 -9.13 -28.83
C TYR A 103 -29.22 -8.50 -30.19
N GLN A 104 -30.23 -9.03 -30.88
CA GLN A 104 -30.69 -8.48 -32.15
C GLN A 104 -31.27 -7.06 -32.02
N GLN A 105 -31.91 -6.73 -30.88
CA GLN A 105 -32.38 -5.39 -30.59
C GLN A 105 -31.20 -4.45 -30.29
N THR A 106 -30.27 -4.88 -29.43
CA THR A 106 -29.05 -4.13 -29.09
C THR A 106 -28.25 -3.73 -30.33
N LYS A 107 -28.06 -4.64 -31.30
CA LYS A 107 -27.32 -4.31 -32.54
C LYS A 107 -27.95 -3.19 -33.38
N LYS A 108 -29.25 -2.92 -33.20
CA LYS A 108 -29.97 -1.88 -33.95
C LYS A 108 -29.90 -0.52 -33.28
N GLU A 109 -29.55 -0.47 -32.00
CA GLU A 109 -29.44 0.75 -31.22
C GLU A 109 -28.28 1.62 -31.70
N LEU A 110 -28.52 2.94 -31.77
CA LEU A 110 -27.53 3.90 -32.28
C LEU A 110 -26.22 3.86 -31.49
N LEU A 111 -26.30 3.58 -30.18
CA LEU A 111 -25.16 3.52 -29.28
C LEU A 111 -24.09 2.50 -29.72
N PHE A 112 -24.48 1.39 -30.33
CA PHE A 112 -23.58 0.29 -30.69
C PHE A 112 -23.23 0.25 -32.19
N LYS A 113 -23.78 1.17 -33.00
CA LYS A 113 -23.57 1.16 -34.46
C LYS A 113 -22.14 1.49 -34.87
N ASP A 114 -21.45 2.35 -34.12
CA ASP A 114 -20.11 2.86 -34.45
C ASP A 114 -18.97 2.00 -33.86
N GLY A 115 -19.28 0.78 -33.40
CA GLY A 115 -18.28 -0.16 -32.89
C GLY A 115 -18.72 -1.60 -33.07
N SER A 116 -17.95 -2.52 -32.48
CA SER A 116 -18.24 -3.95 -32.52
C SER A 116 -18.53 -4.49 -31.13
N ILE A 117 -19.62 -5.26 -30.99
CA ILE A 117 -19.83 -6.06 -29.79
C ILE A 117 -18.80 -7.18 -29.83
N ARG A 118 -17.94 -7.30 -28.81
CA ARG A 118 -17.02 -8.44 -28.65
C ARG A 118 -17.76 -9.64 -28.10
N ASP A 119 -18.52 -9.42 -27.04
CA ASP A 119 -19.28 -10.47 -26.39
C ASP A 119 -20.51 -9.92 -25.64
N VAL A 120 -21.52 -10.78 -25.55
CA VAL A 120 -22.64 -10.65 -24.61
C VAL A 120 -22.52 -11.76 -23.57
N THR A 121 -22.09 -11.37 -22.38
CA THR A 121 -21.73 -12.29 -21.30
C THR A 121 -22.86 -12.48 -20.31
N ILE A 122 -23.23 -13.72 -20.03
CA ILE A 122 -24.04 -14.10 -18.87
C ILE A 122 -23.10 -14.49 -17.73
N CYS A 123 -22.99 -13.64 -16.72
CA CYS A 123 -22.09 -13.82 -15.58
C CYS A 123 -22.86 -14.35 -14.37
N THR A 124 -22.51 -15.54 -13.88
CA THR A 124 -23.27 -16.18 -12.79
C THR A 124 -22.41 -17.04 -11.87
N ASN A 125 -22.83 -17.12 -10.60
CA ASN A 125 -22.13 -17.86 -9.56
C ASN A 125 -22.43 -19.37 -9.55
N ILE A 126 -23.33 -19.84 -10.42
CA ILE A 126 -23.64 -21.27 -10.60
C ILE A 126 -23.03 -21.82 -11.89
N ASP A 127 -22.93 -23.15 -11.98
CA ASP A 127 -22.36 -23.84 -13.13
C ASP A 127 -23.43 -24.55 -13.98
N PHE A 128 -23.05 -25.03 -15.16
CA PHE A 128 -23.90 -25.89 -15.98
C PHE A 128 -24.12 -27.27 -15.34
N ASP A 129 -25.27 -27.87 -15.66
CA ASP A 129 -25.45 -29.32 -15.50
C ASP A 129 -24.86 -30.02 -16.73
N PHE A 130 -23.55 -30.26 -16.73
CA PHE A 130 -22.85 -30.86 -17.87
C PHE A 130 -23.38 -32.25 -18.25
N GLU A 131 -23.89 -33.02 -17.28
CA GLU A 131 -24.46 -34.33 -17.52
C GLU A 131 -25.82 -34.24 -18.22
N GLU A 132 -26.67 -33.31 -17.82
CA GLU A 132 -27.93 -33.05 -18.53
C GLU A 132 -27.68 -32.49 -19.93
N LEU A 133 -26.75 -31.54 -20.08
CA LEU A 133 -26.37 -30.98 -21.37
C LEU A 133 -25.90 -32.08 -22.34
N LYS A 134 -25.04 -32.97 -21.87
CA LYS A 134 -24.55 -34.11 -22.65
C LYS A 134 -25.68 -35.06 -23.06
N ARG A 135 -26.63 -35.35 -22.17
CA ARG A 135 -27.81 -36.19 -22.49
C ARG A 135 -28.74 -35.57 -23.53
N ALA A 136 -28.81 -34.25 -23.57
CA ALA A 136 -29.62 -33.50 -24.54
C ALA A 136 -28.85 -33.13 -25.83
N ASP A 137 -27.62 -33.62 -26.00
CA ASP A 137 -26.71 -33.25 -27.10
C ASP A 137 -26.50 -31.73 -27.27
N VAL A 138 -26.56 -31.00 -26.15
CA VAL A 138 -26.19 -29.58 -26.10
C VAL A 138 -24.73 -29.47 -25.69
N LYS A 139 -23.87 -29.12 -26.64
CA LYS A 139 -22.43 -29.01 -26.40
C LYS A 139 -22.06 -27.59 -25.97
N VAL A 140 -21.13 -27.48 -25.03
CA VAL A 140 -20.52 -26.23 -24.60
C VAL A 140 -19.01 -26.33 -24.74
N GLU A 141 -18.38 -25.26 -25.20
CA GLU A 141 -16.95 -25.21 -25.51
C GLU A 141 -16.27 -24.24 -24.55
N LYS A 142 -15.26 -24.72 -23.82
CA LYS A 142 -14.52 -23.90 -22.85
C LYS A 142 -13.64 -22.90 -23.61
N ILE A 143 -13.72 -21.63 -23.21
CA ILE A 143 -12.84 -20.56 -23.67
C ILE A 143 -11.57 -20.63 -22.80
N ASN A 144 -10.42 -20.84 -23.43
CA ASN A 144 -9.13 -20.99 -22.73
C ASN A 144 -8.25 -19.74 -22.84
N GLU A 145 -8.60 -18.83 -23.76
CA GLU A 145 -7.95 -17.53 -23.90
C GLU A 145 -8.15 -16.72 -22.62
N LYS A 146 -7.06 -16.17 -22.09
CA LYS A 146 -7.09 -15.34 -20.87
C LYS A 146 -7.93 -14.08 -21.09
N ASP A 147 -8.64 -13.65 -20.05
CA ASP A 147 -9.39 -12.40 -20.00
C ASP A 147 -8.96 -11.57 -18.79
N ASP A 148 -8.42 -10.39 -19.06
CA ASP A 148 -7.81 -9.54 -18.02
C ASP A 148 -8.85 -8.89 -17.08
N ILE A 149 -10.16 -9.07 -17.33
CA ILE A 149 -11.23 -8.54 -16.49
C ILE A 149 -12.05 -9.66 -15.81
N LEU A 150 -12.50 -10.67 -16.56
CA LEU A 150 -13.43 -11.68 -16.06
C LEU A 150 -12.78 -12.96 -15.53
N ASP A 151 -11.47 -13.15 -15.72
CA ASP A 151 -10.79 -14.29 -15.10
C ASP A 151 -10.51 -14.00 -13.64
N VAL A 152 -11.32 -14.59 -12.77
CA VAL A 152 -11.24 -14.43 -11.32
C VAL A 152 -10.65 -15.68 -10.69
N VAL A 153 -9.61 -15.51 -9.86
CA VAL A 153 -9.02 -16.61 -9.07
C VAL A 153 -9.78 -16.72 -7.75
N SER A 154 -10.32 -17.89 -7.47
CA SER A 154 -11.03 -18.21 -6.22
C SER A 154 -10.44 -19.48 -5.61
N ASP A 155 -10.27 -19.47 -4.29
CA ASP A 155 -9.81 -20.66 -3.54
C ASP A 155 -10.90 -21.72 -3.42
N LYS A 156 -12.17 -21.31 -3.54
CA LYS A 156 -13.35 -22.18 -3.32
C LYS A 156 -14.01 -22.62 -4.63
N LYS A 157 -13.89 -21.81 -5.67
CA LYS A 157 -14.53 -22.06 -6.97
C LYS A 157 -13.52 -22.14 -8.08
N HIS A 158 -13.94 -22.77 -9.18
CA HIS A 158 -13.19 -22.79 -10.43
C HIS A 158 -14.03 -22.10 -11.50
N PRO A 159 -14.01 -20.74 -11.54
CA PRO A 159 -14.71 -19.99 -12.56
C PRO A 159 -14.24 -20.39 -13.96
N SER A 160 -15.15 -20.40 -14.92
CA SER A 160 -14.81 -20.74 -16.31
C SER A 160 -15.73 -20.02 -17.28
N ARG A 161 -15.25 -19.81 -18.50
CA ARG A 161 -16.00 -19.20 -19.59
C ARG A 161 -16.29 -20.24 -20.66
N TYR A 162 -17.51 -20.24 -21.19
CA TYR A 162 -17.96 -21.18 -22.21
C TYR A 162 -18.75 -20.49 -23.32
N LYS A 163 -18.64 -21.02 -24.55
CA LYS A 163 -19.59 -20.77 -25.64
C LYS A 163 -20.55 -21.95 -25.77
N ILE A 164 -21.78 -21.68 -26.20
CA ILE A 164 -22.70 -22.75 -26.62
C ILE A 164 -22.33 -23.13 -28.06
N SER A 165 -22.16 -24.43 -28.31
CA SER A 165 -21.83 -24.96 -29.65
C SER A 165 -22.87 -24.56 -30.70
N LYS A 166 -22.38 -24.23 -31.90
CA LYS A 166 -23.22 -23.94 -33.08
C LYS A 166 -24.14 -25.08 -33.49
N THR A 167 -23.92 -26.31 -32.99
CA THR A 167 -24.81 -27.46 -33.22
C THR A 167 -26.23 -27.23 -32.71
N ILE A 168 -26.44 -26.33 -31.73
CA ILE A 168 -27.78 -26.00 -31.21
C ILE A 168 -28.63 -25.17 -32.20
N ARG A 169 -28.05 -24.68 -33.31
CA ARG A 169 -28.70 -23.78 -34.27
C ARG A 169 -30.08 -24.29 -34.73
N SER A 170 -30.17 -25.55 -35.16
CA SER A 170 -31.42 -26.12 -35.68
C SER A 170 -32.54 -26.11 -34.63
N TYR A 171 -32.20 -26.38 -33.37
CA TYR A 171 -33.12 -26.33 -32.25
C TYR A 171 -33.59 -24.88 -31.99
N LEU A 172 -32.65 -23.94 -31.90
CA LEU A 172 -32.97 -22.52 -31.70
C LEU A 172 -33.84 -21.97 -32.81
N LYS A 173 -33.54 -22.30 -34.07
CA LYS A 173 -34.34 -21.90 -35.24
C LYS A 173 -35.79 -22.39 -35.10
N SER A 174 -35.99 -23.67 -34.79
CA SER A 174 -37.35 -24.22 -34.58
C SER A 174 -38.10 -23.46 -33.50
N LYS A 175 -37.45 -23.20 -32.36
CA LYS A 175 -38.07 -22.49 -31.24
C LYS A 175 -38.35 -21.03 -31.53
N LEU A 176 -37.48 -20.35 -32.28
CA LEU A 176 -37.68 -18.97 -32.70
C LEU A 176 -38.88 -18.83 -33.64
N LEU A 177 -39.09 -19.80 -34.54
CA LEU A 177 -40.26 -19.84 -35.41
C LEU A 177 -41.56 -20.09 -34.63
N GLU A 178 -41.54 -20.99 -33.64
CA GLU A 178 -42.69 -21.25 -32.76
C GLU A 178 -43.15 -19.99 -32.00
N VAL A 179 -42.23 -19.12 -31.59
CA VAL A 179 -42.55 -17.86 -30.89
C VAL A 179 -42.84 -16.68 -31.84
N GLY A 180 -43.01 -16.95 -33.14
CA GLY A 180 -43.49 -15.98 -34.12
C GLY A 180 -42.40 -15.16 -34.84
N THR A 181 -41.14 -15.60 -34.82
CA THR A 181 -40.09 -14.96 -35.64
C THR A 181 -40.34 -15.26 -37.11
N PRO A 182 -40.36 -14.26 -38.01
CA PRO A 182 -40.55 -14.49 -39.44
C PRO A 182 -39.44 -15.38 -40.00
N ALA A 183 -39.82 -16.43 -40.74
CA ALA A 183 -38.85 -17.20 -41.51
C ALA A 183 -38.28 -16.29 -42.62
N ASN A 184 -37.01 -15.93 -42.50
CA ASN A 184 -36.26 -15.23 -43.55
C ASN A 184 -34.93 -15.94 -43.80
N ASP A 185 -34.32 -15.64 -44.95
CA ASP A 185 -33.07 -16.30 -45.37
C ASP A 185 -31.87 -15.98 -44.45
N ARG A 186 -31.99 -14.97 -43.58
CA ARG A 186 -30.92 -14.48 -42.70
C ARG A 186 -30.97 -15.04 -41.27
N LEU A 187 -32.05 -15.72 -40.88
CA LEU A 187 -32.25 -16.16 -39.50
C LEU A 187 -31.14 -17.13 -39.03
N ASP A 188 -30.65 -18.01 -39.91
CA ASP A 188 -29.53 -18.90 -39.57
C ASP A 188 -28.25 -18.10 -39.30
N ASP A 189 -27.95 -17.09 -40.13
CA ASP A 189 -26.78 -16.23 -39.96
C ASP A 189 -26.89 -15.39 -38.68
N GLU A 190 -28.09 -14.86 -38.39
CA GLU A 190 -28.37 -14.11 -37.15
C GLU A 190 -28.18 -14.97 -35.90
N ILE A 191 -28.59 -16.25 -35.94
CA ILE A 191 -28.39 -17.20 -34.83
C ILE A 191 -26.90 -17.50 -34.65
N LEU A 192 -26.18 -17.76 -35.74
CA LEU A 192 -24.74 -18.06 -35.69
C LEU A 192 -23.94 -16.86 -35.17
N ASP A 193 -24.24 -15.66 -35.64
CA ASP A 193 -23.66 -14.41 -35.17
C ASP A 193 -23.93 -14.19 -33.67
N PHE A 194 -25.16 -14.42 -33.20
CA PHE A 194 -25.46 -14.38 -31.77
C PHE A 194 -24.64 -15.39 -30.96
N LEU A 195 -24.55 -16.64 -31.41
CA LEU A 195 -23.77 -17.69 -30.72
C LEU A 195 -22.27 -17.40 -30.74
N ASP A 196 -21.76 -16.71 -31.76
CA ASP A 196 -20.36 -16.29 -31.81
C ASP A 196 -20.01 -15.25 -30.73
N HIS A 197 -20.97 -14.42 -30.34
CA HIS A 197 -20.79 -13.38 -29.32
C HIS A 197 -21.27 -13.79 -27.93
N LEU A 198 -22.12 -14.82 -27.81
CA LEU A 198 -22.64 -15.27 -26.52
C LEU A 198 -21.57 -15.99 -25.69
N VAL A 199 -21.34 -15.50 -24.48
CA VAL A 199 -20.42 -16.10 -23.52
C VAL A 199 -21.13 -16.36 -22.20
N PHE A 200 -20.88 -17.53 -21.60
CA PHE A 200 -21.29 -17.85 -20.25
C PHE A 200 -20.07 -17.86 -19.34
N ALA A 201 -19.98 -16.88 -18.44
CA ALA A 201 -19.02 -16.86 -17.35
C ALA A 201 -19.69 -17.47 -16.11
N VAL A 202 -19.40 -18.74 -15.86
CA VAL A 202 -20.09 -19.59 -14.88
C VAL A 202 -19.19 -19.96 -13.72
N ASN A 203 -19.80 -20.47 -12.66
CA ASN A 203 -19.14 -20.84 -11.41
C ASN A 203 -18.30 -19.67 -10.84
N GLN A 204 -18.74 -18.44 -11.09
CA GLN A 204 -18.10 -17.24 -10.58
C GLN A 204 -18.21 -17.20 -9.04
N PRO A 205 -17.31 -16.48 -8.35
CA PRO A 205 -17.45 -16.23 -6.92
C PRO A 205 -18.84 -15.64 -6.61
N ASN A 206 -19.41 -15.94 -5.44
CA ASN A 206 -20.61 -15.21 -5.01
C ASN A 206 -20.29 -13.77 -4.61
N GLU A 207 -21.30 -13.01 -4.18
CA GLU A 207 -21.12 -11.62 -3.80
C GLU A 207 -20.11 -11.38 -2.66
N ASP A 208 -20.06 -12.28 -1.68
CA ASP A 208 -19.14 -12.18 -0.54
C ASP A 208 -17.70 -12.47 -1.00
N GLU A 209 -17.52 -13.60 -1.69
CA GLU A 209 -16.22 -14.01 -2.24
C GLU A 209 -15.69 -13.00 -3.25
N LEU A 210 -16.55 -12.47 -4.12
CA LEU A 210 -16.17 -11.44 -5.08
C LEU A 210 -15.79 -10.14 -4.38
N GLY A 211 -16.49 -9.78 -3.31
CA GLY A 211 -16.14 -8.64 -2.46
C GLY A 211 -14.74 -8.78 -1.86
N ASP A 212 -14.42 -9.95 -1.29
CA ASP A 212 -13.09 -10.24 -0.74
C ASP A 212 -12.00 -10.18 -1.82
N ILE A 213 -12.29 -10.69 -3.02
CA ILE A 213 -11.34 -10.69 -4.13
C ILE A 213 -11.07 -9.25 -4.60
N VAL A 214 -12.12 -8.45 -4.82
CA VAL A 214 -11.96 -7.03 -5.20
C VAL A 214 -11.22 -6.26 -4.11
N MET A 215 -11.53 -6.49 -2.84
CA MET A 215 -10.82 -5.88 -1.71
C MET A 215 -9.35 -6.26 -1.70
N LYS A 216 -9.01 -7.54 -1.88
CA LYS A 216 -7.62 -8.02 -1.94
C LYS A 216 -6.87 -7.44 -3.14
N GLU A 217 -7.52 -7.34 -4.31
CA GLU A 217 -6.91 -6.76 -5.51
C GLU A 217 -6.59 -5.28 -5.30
N ILE A 218 -7.57 -4.48 -4.82
CA ILE A 218 -7.34 -3.08 -4.43
C ILE A 218 -6.24 -2.99 -3.37
N GLY A 219 -6.26 -3.88 -2.38
CA GLY A 219 -5.31 -3.94 -1.27
C GLY A 219 -3.87 -4.28 -1.66
N ARG A 220 -3.60 -4.79 -2.88
CA ARG A 220 -2.20 -4.99 -3.34
C ARG A 220 -1.40 -3.68 -3.40
N GLU A 221 -2.09 -2.55 -3.39
CA GLU A 221 -1.50 -1.22 -3.42
C GLU A 221 -1.41 -0.55 -2.04
N PHE A 222 -1.88 -1.22 -0.98
CA PHE A 222 -2.02 -0.66 0.36
C PHE A 222 -1.57 -1.65 1.43
N ASP A 223 -1.32 -1.18 2.66
CA ASP A 223 -1.13 -2.10 3.77
C ASP A 223 -2.48 -2.72 4.22
N TYR A 224 -2.42 -3.76 5.04
CA TYR A 224 -3.62 -4.50 5.47
C TYR A 224 -4.63 -3.62 6.22
N LEU A 225 -4.15 -2.69 7.06
CA LEU A 225 -4.99 -1.80 7.86
C LEU A 225 -5.71 -0.75 7.00
N THR A 226 -5.08 -0.30 5.93
CA THR A 226 -5.63 0.70 5.01
C THR A 226 -6.51 0.09 3.92
N THR A 227 -6.31 -1.19 3.57
CA THR A 227 -7.06 -1.89 2.51
C THR A 227 -8.58 -1.82 2.70
N GLU A 228 -9.08 -2.14 3.90
CA GLU A 228 -10.52 -2.14 4.17
C GLU A 228 -11.11 -0.73 4.08
N ILE A 229 -10.37 0.28 4.55
CA ILE A 229 -10.77 1.69 4.47
C ILE A 229 -10.85 2.15 3.01
N VAL A 230 -9.86 1.81 2.18
CA VAL A 230 -9.85 2.14 0.74
C VAL A 230 -11.05 1.49 0.06
N TYR A 231 -11.24 0.20 0.27
CA TYR A 231 -12.33 -0.57 -0.34
C TYR A 231 -13.70 0.02 0.02
N ASN A 232 -13.91 0.37 1.29
CA ASN A 232 -15.14 1.00 1.75
C ASN A 232 -15.36 2.39 1.15
N LYS A 233 -14.31 3.23 1.09
CA LYS A 233 -14.38 4.54 0.40
C LYS A 233 -14.72 4.37 -1.09
N PHE A 234 -14.12 3.40 -1.75
CA PHE A 234 -14.36 3.08 -3.15
C PHE A 234 -15.80 2.60 -3.38
N LEU A 235 -16.30 1.70 -2.51
CA LEU A 235 -17.68 1.22 -2.51
C LEU A 235 -18.68 2.37 -2.34
N ILE A 236 -18.47 3.25 -1.35
CA ILE A 236 -19.33 4.42 -1.11
C ILE A 236 -19.34 5.36 -2.32
N LYS A 237 -18.19 5.61 -2.94
CA LYS A 237 -18.13 6.45 -4.16
C LYS A 237 -18.89 5.83 -5.32
N MET A 238 -18.74 4.52 -5.53
CA MET A 238 -19.48 3.81 -6.56
C MET A 238 -20.99 3.88 -6.31
N LEU A 239 -21.44 3.71 -5.06
CA LEU A 239 -22.84 3.88 -4.68
C LEU A 239 -23.34 5.31 -4.92
N ASN A 240 -22.58 6.32 -4.51
CA ASN A 240 -22.96 7.72 -4.73
C ASN A 240 -23.06 8.06 -6.22
N TRP A 241 -22.16 7.53 -7.04
CA TRP A 241 -22.23 7.68 -8.49
C TRP A 241 -23.47 7.00 -9.07
N LEU A 242 -23.79 5.78 -8.64
CA LEU A 242 -25.01 5.09 -9.06
C LEU A 242 -26.29 5.85 -8.68
N GLN A 243 -26.31 6.49 -7.51
CA GLN A 243 -27.46 7.28 -7.05
C GLN A 243 -27.57 8.63 -7.77
N GLY A 244 -26.43 9.25 -8.12
CA GLY A 244 -26.38 10.59 -8.71
C GLY A 244 -26.38 10.61 -10.24
N LYS A 245 -26.15 9.49 -10.92
CA LYS A 245 -26.09 9.44 -12.38
C LYS A 245 -27.48 9.62 -13.01
N GLY A 246 -27.53 10.33 -14.13
CA GLY A 246 -28.70 10.32 -15.02
C GLY A 246 -28.82 9.03 -15.82
N GLU A 247 -29.97 8.80 -16.47
CA GLU A 247 -30.14 7.66 -17.37
C GLU A 247 -29.12 7.69 -18.52
N GLY A 248 -28.52 6.55 -18.83
CA GLY A 248 -27.57 6.42 -19.95
C GLY A 248 -26.19 7.05 -19.72
N VAL A 249 -25.87 7.48 -18.50
CA VAL A 249 -24.57 8.04 -18.16
C VAL A 249 -23.53 6.92 -17.96
N PHE A 250 -22.34 7.14 -18.51
CA PHE A 250 -21.19 6.26 -18.36
C PHE A 250 -20.13 6.94 -17.51
N LEU A 251 -19.38 6.13 -16.76
CA LEU A 251 -18.17 6.52 -16.06
C LEU A 251 -16.95 6.29 -16.97
N SER A 252 -16.21 7.35 -17.25
CA SER A 252 -14.99 7.32 -18.07
C SER A 252 -13.77 6.80 -17.30
N SER A 253 -12.71 6.39 -18.00
CA SER A 253 -11.43 5.98 -17.38
C SER A 253 -10.83 7.06 -16.48
N GLU A 254 -10.87 8.34 -16.88
CA GLU A 254 -10.39 9.47 -16.08
C GLU A 254 -11.20 9.71 -14.80
N GLU A 255 -12.51 9.47 -14.84
CA GLU A 255 -13.36 9.50 -13.64
C GLU A 255 -13.06 8.30 -12.74
N GLY A 256 -12.81 7.13 -13.34
CA GLY A 256 -12.37 5.93 -12.62
C GLY A 256 -11.06 6.15 -11.87
N GLU A 257 -10.04 6.70 -12.52
CA GLU A 257 -8.78 7.08 -11.87
C GLU A 257 -9.01 8.05 -10.72
N ARG A 258 -9.88 9.05 -10.90
CA ARG A 258 -10.25 9.99 -9.83
C ARG A 258 -10.91 9.30 -8.64
N PHE A 259 -11.69 8.23 -8.83
CA PHE A 259 -12.26 7.47 -7.71
C PHE A 259 -11.15 6.86 -6.85
N PHE A 260 -10.12 6.29 -7.49
CA PHE A 260 -8.96 5.73 -6.80
C PHE A 260 -8.16 6.81 -6.08
N ASP A 261 -7.83 7.90 -6.78
CA ASP A 261 -7.10 9.02 -6.18
C ASP A 261 -7.83 9.61 -4.96
N GLU A 262 -9.15 9.68 -5.01
CA GLU A 262 -9.95 10.18 -3.90
C GLU A 262 -10.16 9.15 -2.79
N ALA A 263 -10.22 7.86 -3.11
CA ALA A 263 -10.22 6.80 -2.09
C ALA A 263 -8.89 6.79 -1.31
N ARG A 264 -7.77 7.10 -1.99
CA ARG A 264 -6.44 7.29 -1.41
C ARG A 264 -6.33 8.54 -0.54
N LYS A 265 -7.09 9.61 -0.84
CA LYS A 265 -7.04 10.85 -0.06
C LYS A 265 -7.52 10.62 1.38
N GLY A 266 -6.75 11.16 2.33
CA GLY A 266 -7.02 11.02 3.77
C GLY A 266 -6.78 9.62 4.30
N ILE A 267 -5.95 8.82 3.62
CA ILE A 267 -5.33 7.63 4.20
C ILE A 267 -3.96 8.04 4.73
N PRO A 268 -3.65 7.74 6.00
CA PRO A 268 -2.34 7.99 6.58
C PRO A 268 -1.22 7.37 5.75
N ILE A 269 -0.21 8.16 5.38
CA ILE A 269 0.98 7.65 4.68
C ILE A 269 2.13 7.53 5.65
N TRP A 270 2.67 6.32 5.80
CA TRP A 270 3.85 6.03 6.62
C TRP A 270 4.96 5.50 5.71
N PHE A 271 5.86 6.38 5.29
CA PHE A 271 6.95 6.03 4.38
C PHE A 271 8.29 6.00 5.10
N GLY A 272 9.05 4.92 4.95
CA GLY A 272 10.45 4.81 5.41
C GLY A 272 10.66 4.82 6.93
N LEU A 273 9.60 4.99 7.73
CA LEU A 273 9.69 5.08 9.19
C LEU A 273 9.83 3.68 9.79
N ARG A 274 10.90 3.49 10.57
CA ARG A 274 11.07 2.31 11.43
C ARG A 274 10.49 2.59 12.81
N ASP A 275 10.08 1.53 13.50
CA ASP A 275 9.67 1.66 14.90
C ASP A 275 10.84 2.16 15.77
N PRO A 276 10.56 3.05 16.74
CA PRO A 276 11.54 3.44 17.74
C PRO A 276 11.90 2.21 18.58
N ILE A 277 13.09 2.24 19.18
CA ILE A 277 13.49 1.18 20.10
C ILE A 277 12.49 1.04 21.26
N GLU A 278 12.16 -0.19 21.65
CA GLU A 278 11.22 -0.44 22.76
C GLU A 278 11.75 0.14 24.08
N SER A 279 13.07 0.10 24.27
CA SER A 279 13.77 0.63 25.43
C SER A 279 14.01 2.15 25.38
N PHE A 280 13.20 2.92 24.64
CA PHE A 280 13.32 4.37 24.63
C PHE A 280 12.98 4.94 26.02
N VAL A 281 13.95 5.59 26.66
CA VAL A 281 13.86 6.15 28.02
C VAL A 281 14.36 7.59 28.01
N GLY A 282 13.84 8.42 28.92
CA GLY A 282 14.19 9.83 29.01
C GLY A 282 13.66 10.67 27.84
N ARG A 283 14.17 11.89 27.70
CA ARG A 283 13.89 12.84 26.62
C ARG A 283 12.45 13.34 26.50
N GLY A 284 11.61 13.11 27.50
CA GLY A 284 10.21 13.56 27.50
C GLY A 284 10.09 15.09 27.39
N GLY A 285 10.99 15.83 28.03
CA GLY A 285 11.09 17.28 27.91
C GLY A 285 11.41 17.72 26.48
N GLN A 286 12.43 17.11 25.87
CA GLN A 286 12.87 17.42 24.50
C GLN A 286 11.80 17.05 23.47
N LEU A 287 11.05 15.95 23.65
CA LEU A 287 9.90 15.59 22.81
C LEU A 287 8.81 16.67 22.86
N LYS A 288 8.49 17.15 24.07
CA LYS A 288 7.50 18.22 24.26
C LYS A 288 7.99 19.53 23.66
N THR A 289 9.24 19.93 23.92
CA THR A 289 9.84 21.12 23.31
C THR A 289 9.84 21.04 21.80
N LEU A 290 10.17 19.89 21.22
CA LEU A 290 10.10 19.67 19.78
C LEU A 290 8.68 19.86 19.25
N HIS A 291 7.69 19.29 19.94
CA HIS A 291 6.27 19.46 19.59
C HIS A 291 5.86 20.94 19.59
N ASP A 292 6.18 21.65 20.67
CA ASP A 292 5.85 23.06 20.85
C ASP A 292 6.53 23.92 19.78
N MET A 293 7.80 23.67 19.46
CA MET A 293 8.52 24.39 18.41
C MET A 293 7.90 24.18 17.02
N LEU A 294 7.45 22.96 16.72
CA LEU A 294 6.76 22.63 15.45
C LEU A 294 5.38 23.29 15.36
N HIS A 295 4.73 23.55 16.50
CA HIS A 295 3.37 24.09 16.51
C HIS A 295 3.28 25.58 16.87
N ALA A 296 4.35 26.21 17.35
CA ALA A 296 4.39 27.64 17.67
C ALA A 296 3.97 28.52 16.47
N ASP A 297 2.91 29.31 16.64
CA ASP A 297 2.32 30.14 15.58
C ASP A 297 3.30 31.22 15.08
N GLY A 298 3.57 31.22 13.77
CA GLY A 298 4.51 32.15 13.15
C GLY A 298 4.64 31.95 11.66
N THR A 299 3.97 32.83 10.89
CA THR A 299 4.34 33.30 9.55
C THR A 299 4.68 32.25 8.50
N GLY A 300 3.67 31.56 7.94
CA GLY A 300 3.60 31.16 6.51
C GLY A 300 4.77 30.43 5.83
N VAL A 301 5.84 30.04 6.52
CA VAL A 301 7.01 29.29 6.03
C VAL A 301 6.92 27.88 6.62
N SER A 302 7.24 26.86 5.83
CA SER A 302 7.32 25.48 6.34
C SER A 302 8.19 25.47 7.59
N LYS A 303 7.63 25.00 8.72
CA LYS A 303 8.34 25.01 10.00
C LYS A 303 9.38 23.89 9.98
N ALA A 304 10.62 24.28 9.68
CA ALA A 304 11.76 23.38 9.69
C ALA A 304 12.46 23.44 11.05
N ILE A 305 12.67 22.28 11.65
CA ILE A 305 13.45 22.10 12.87
C ILE A 305 14.58 21.13 12.61
N ALA A 306 15.79 21.51 13.00
CA ALA A 306 16.94 20.63 13.05
C ALA A 306 17.19 20.16 14.48
N ILE A 307 17.11 18.86 14.73
CA ILE A 307 17.66 18.21 15.91
C ILE A 307 19.15 18.04 15.66
N ALA A 308 19.97 18.82 16.36
CA ALA A 308 21.42 18.87 16.16
C ALA A 308 22.18 18.38 17.39
N GLY A 309 23.26 17.62 17.19
CA GLY A 309 24.05 17.06 18.30
C GLY A 309 25.07 16.04 17.83
N LEU A 310 25.92 15.58 18.76
CA LEU A 310 27.00 14.62 18.48
C LEU A 310 26.49 13.28 17.93
N GLY A 311 27.38 12.47 17.37
CA GLY A 311 27.05 11.10 16.95
C GLY A 311 26.45 10.29 18.11
N GLY A 312 25.50 9.40 17.86
CA GLY A 312 25.03 8.46 18.88
C GLY A 312 24.23 9.05 20.07
N VAL A 313 23.94 10.37 20.11
CA VAL A 313 23.14 10.97 21.20
C VAL A 313 21.62 10.71 21.12
N GLY A 314 21.17 10.01 20.07
CA GLY A 314 19.76 9.60 19.92
C GLY A 314 18.87 10.53 19.09
N LYS A 315 19.42 11.37 18.20
CA LYS A 315 18.63 12.31 17.37
C LYS A 315 17.58 11.60 16.50
N SER A 316 17.97 10.55 15.79
CA SER A 316 17.07 9.75 14.95
C SER A 316 16.02 9.02 15.77
N GLU A 317 16.39 8.52 16.96
CA GLU A 317 15.43 7.90 17.88
C GLU A 317 14.42 8.92 18.44
N LEU A 318 14.86 10.14 18.78
CA LEU A 318 13.97 11.22 19.20
C LEU A 318 12.97 11.56 18.08
N ALA A 319 13.42 11.63 16.83
CA ALA A 319 12.56 11.86 15.67
C ALA A 319 11.56 10.72 15.44
N ARG A 320 11.98 9.45 15.56
CA ARG A 320 11.08 8.28 15.45
C ARG A 320 10.03 8.27 16.55
N LYS A 321 10.45 8.53 17.79
CA LYS A 321 9.55 8.60 18.93
C LYS A 321 8.54 9.74 18.75
N TYR A 322 9.01 10.92 18.32
CA TYR A 322 8.13 12.04 17.99
C TYR A 322 7.09 11.67 16.94
N ALA A 323 7.52 11.10 15.81
CA ALA A 323 6.63 10.67 14.73
C ALA A 323 5.53 9.73 15.24
N LYS A 324 5.91 8.68 15.99
CA LYS A 324 4.94 7.71 16.53
C LYS A 324 4.00 8.29 17.56
N THR A 325 4.49 9.19 18.42
CA THR A 325 3.69 9.76 19.52
C THR A 325 2.76 10.88 19.05
N TYR A 326 3.16 11.66 18.03
CA TYR A 326 2.44 12.86 17.59
C TYR A 326 1.93 12.76 16.13
N SER A 327 1.88 11.56 15.53
CA SER A 327 1.44 11.38 14.12
C SER A 327 0.07 11.99 13.84
N SER A 328 -0.87 11.90 14.77
CA SER A 328 -2.24 12.40 14.63
C SER A 328 -2.32 13.92 14.44
N PHE A 329 -1.30 14.68 14.87
CA PHE A 329 -1.19 16.12 14.60
C PHE A 329 -0.80 16.44 13.15
N HIS A 330 -0.42 15.42 12.40
CA HIS A 330 0.02 15.47 11.01
C HIS A 330 -0.90 14.65 10.09
N ASP A 331 -2.17 14.50 10.46
CA ASP A 331 -3.16 13.65 9.77
C ASP A 331 -2.64 12.22 9.55
N ASP A 332 -1.77 11.77 10.47
CA ASP A 332 -1.02 10.52 10.43
C ASP A 332 -0.15 10.32 9.17
N ASN A 333 0.18 11.41 8.46
CA ASN A 333 1.12 11.39 7.34
C ASN A 333 2.55 11.64 7.84
N VAL A 334 3.38 10.61 7.81
CA VAL A 334 4.79 10.66 8.18
C VAL A 334 5.66 10.10 7.06
N VAL A 335 6.59 10.92 6.58
CA VAL A 335 7.54 10.58 5.53
C VAL A 335 8.96 10.66 6.08
N TRP A 336 9.66 9.53 6.13
CA TRP A 336 11.07 9.45 6.53
C TRP A 336 11.96 9.35 5.29
N VAL A 337 12.90 10.27 5.17
CA VAL A 337 13.80 10.44 4.03
C VAL A 337 15.25 10.30 4.50
N GLN A 338 16.03 9.48 3.80
CA GLN A 338 17.47 9.34 4.06
C GLN A 338 18.22 10.51 3.41
N ALA A 339 18.78 11.40 4.23
CA ALA A 339 19.38 12.66 3.81
C ALA A 339 20.92 12.70 3.91
N GLU A 340 21.56 11.53 4.06
CA GLU A 340 23.02 11.40 4.17
C GLU A 340 23.76 11.73 2.86
N SER A 341 23.14 11.48 1.71
CA SER A 341 23.70 11.83 0.41
C SER A 341 22.65 12.33 -0.58
N TYR A 342 23.09 13.01 -1.65
CA TYR A 342 22.19 13.38 -2.74
C TYR A 342 21.51 12.15 -3.37
N GLN A 343 22.25 11.06 -3.56
CA GLN A 343 21.71 9.83 -4.14
C GLN A 343 20.63 9.21 -3.24
N SER A 344 20.84 9.18 -1.92
CA SER A 344 19.83 8.65 -0.98
C SER A 344 18.57 9.52 -0.93
N LEU A 345 18.70 10.85 -1.09
CA LEU A 345 17.57 11.77 -1.21
C LEU A 345 16.78 11.50 -2.51
N VAL A 346 17.47 11.42 -3.64
CA VAL A 346 16.87 11.09 -4.95
C VAL A 346 16.11 9.77 -4.87
N GLU A 347 16.77 8.71 -4.39
CA GLU A 347 16.17 7.39 -4.25
C GLU A 347 14.95 7.41 -3.32
N SER A 348 15.03 8.10 -2.18
CA SER A 348 13.91 8.20 -1.24
C SER A 348 12.68 8.86 -1.89
N PHE A 349 12.86 9.95 -2.63
CA PHE A 349 11.76 10.64 -3.30
C PHE A 349 11.22 9.84 -4.50
N HIS A 350 12.07 9.16 -5.26
CA HIS A 350 11.61 8.26 -6.33
C HIS A 350 10.75 7.12 -5.77
N ARG A 351 11.21 6.46 -4.70
CA ARG A 351 10.46 5.38 -4.04
C ARG A 351 9.15 5.88 -3.47
N LEU A 352 9.15 7.03 -2.81
CA LEU A 352 7.92 7.65 -2.32
C LEU A 352 6.94 7.92 -3.47
N ALA A 353 7.41 8.54 -4.56
CA ALA A 353 6.58 8.87 -5.72
C ALA A 353 6.03 7.62 -6.42
N CYS A 354 6.88 6.68 -6.79
CA CYS A 354 6.50 5.48 -7.57
C CYS A 354 5.80 4.41 -6.75
N ASP A 355 6.37 4.04 -5.61
CA ASP A 355 5.98 2.82 -4.89
C ASP A 355 4.76 3.08 -4.01
N VAL A 356 4.65 4.30 -3.47
CA VAL A 356 3.60 4.66 -2.49
C VAL A 356 2.57 5.60 -3.09
N LEU A 357 2.98 6.70 -3.72
CA LEU A 357 2.05 7.72 -4.20
C LEU A 357 1.51 7.47 -5.61
N ARG A 358 2.12 6.54 -6.36
CA ARG A 358 1.84 6.26 -7.79
C ARG A 358 1.89 7.51 -8.67
N ILE A 359 2.76 8.45 -8.33
CA ILE A 359 3.05 9.64 -9.13
C ILE A 359 3.99 9.21 -10.26
N SER A 360 3.61 9.49 -11.51
CA SER A 360 4.49 9.22 -12.66
C SER A 360 5.79 10.00 -12.52
N THR A 361 6.93 9.30 -12.54
CA THR A 361 8.25 9.91 -12.65
C THR A 361 8.64 10.18 -14.10
N LYS A 362 7.78 9.81 -15.07
CA LYS A 362 8.01 10.10 -16.49
C LYS A 362 7.13 11.24 -16.99
N ASN A 363 7.67 12.02 -17.93
CA ASN A 363 6.93 13.07 -18.64
C ASN A 363 6.06 12.48 -19.78
N ALA A 364 5.31 13.33 -20.48
CA ALA A 364 4.42 12.90 -21.57
C ALA A 364 5.15 12.24 -22.76
N ASN A 365 6.46 12.46 -22.87
CA ASN A 365 7.32 11.86 -23.91
C ASN A 365 7.95 10.54 -23.46
N GLY A 366 7.69 10.09 -22.22
CA GLY A 366 8.24 8.86 -21.65
C GLY A 366 9.65 8.98 -21.05
N GLU A 367 10.20 10.19 -20.95
CA GLU A 367 11.51 10.46 -20.35
C GLU A 367 11.39 10.66 -18.83
N GLU A 368 12.44 10.32 -18.07
CA GLU A 368 12.48 10.58 -16.63
C GLU A 368 12.42 12.10 -16.35
N LYS A 369 11.53 12.48 -15.43
CA LYS A 369 11.42 13.84 -14.91
C LYS A 369 12.67 14.19 -14.14
N GLU A 370 13.01 15.48 -14.15
CA GLU A 370 13.97 16.01 -13.19
C GLU A 370 13.48 15.79 -11.75
N ILE A 371 14.41 15.48 -10.85
CA ILE A 371 14.10 15.20 -9.44
C ILE A 371 13.28 16.33 -8.79
N ARG A 372 13.52 17.58 -9.17
CA ARG A 372 12.79 18.74 -8.64
C ARG A 372 11.29 18.68 -8.97
N SER A 373 10.95 18.25 -10.18
CA SER A 373 9.55 18.06 -10.58
C SER A 373 8.89 16.95 -9.77
N ILE A 374 9.62 15.86 -9.49
CA ILE A 374 9.13 14.75 -8.66
C ILE A 374 8.89 15.24 -7.23
N VAL A 375 9.83 15.98 -6.65
CA VAL A 375 9.70 16.59 -5.32
C VAL A 375 8.48 17.51 -5.25
N GLU A 376 8.26 18.35 -6.26
CA GLU A 376 7.11 19.24 -6.33
C GLU A 376 5.78 18.48 -6.42
N ASP A 377 5.71 17.43 -7.24
CA ASP A 377 4.54 16.56 -7.35
C ASP A 377 4.23 15.83 -6.02
N VAL A 378 5.27 15.33 -5.33
CA VAL A 378 5.15 14.73 -4.00
C VAL A 378 4.56 15.73 -3.00
N TYR A 379 5.10 16.94 -2.89
CA TYR A 379 4.56 17.91 -1.95
C TYR A 379 3.17 18.41 -2.32
N LYS A 380 2.86 18.50 -3.62
CA LYS A 380 1.51 18.82 -4.11
C LYS A 380 0.51 17.76 -3.70
N PHE A 381 0.89 16.48 -3.69
CA PHE A 381 0.04 15.40 -3.18
C PHE A 381 -0.37 15.66 -1.71
N PHE A 382 0.60 16.03 -0.86
CA PHE A 382 0.35 16.30 0.56
C PHE A 382 -0.26 17.68 0.85
N SER A 383 -0.42 18.57 -0.14
CA SER A 383 -0.77 19.98 0.09
C SER A 383 -2.17 20.23 0.67
N LYS A 384 -3.02 19.19 0.70
CA LYS A 384 -4.41 19.24 1.20
C LYS A 384 -4.54 18.84 2.68
N GLY A 385 -3.51 18.20 3.25
CA GLY A 385 -3.49 17.75 4.64
C GLY A 385 -2.23 18.22 5.36
N LYS A 386 -2.15 17.96 6.65
CA LYS A 386 -0.90 18.09 7.39
C LYS A 386 -0.03 16.86 7.12
N SER A 387 1.28 17.04 7.19
CA SER A 387 2.25 15.95 7.05
C SER A 387 3.55 16.32 7.76
N LEU A 388 4.28 15.29 8.20
CA LEU A 388 5.60 15.39 8.80
C LEU A 388 6.63 14.74 7.88
N PHE A 389 7.60 15.52 7.41
CA PHE A 389 8.74 15.03 6.65
C PHE A 389 9.97 15.05 7.54
N ILE A 390 10.61 13.89 7.71
CA ILE A 390 11.81 13.70 8.52
C ILE A 390 12.98 13.43 7.59
N PHE A 391 13.97 14.31 7.59
CA PHE A 391 15.23 14.17 6.86
C PHE A 391 16.32 13.70 7.83
N ASP A 392 16.64 12.41 7.77
CA ASP A 392 17.61 11.80 8.69
C ASP A 392 19.04 11.93 8.17
N ASN A 393 19.97 12.30 9.04
CA ASN A 393 21.41 12.46 8.75
C ASN A 393 21.74 13.54 7.71
N ALA A 394 21.00 14.65 7.67
CA ALA A 394 21.32 15.75 6.76
C ALA A 394 22.62 16.47 7.18
N GLU A 395 23.59 16.60 6.28
CA GLU A 395 24.86 17.28 6.58
C GLU A 395 24.80 18.80 6.36
N ARG A 396 24.11 19.25 5.29
CA ARG A 396 24.14 20.63 4.80
C ARG A 396 22.78 21.11 4.32
N PHE A 397 22.56 22.43 4.42
CA PHE A 397 21.32 23.05 3.94
C PHE A 397 21.37 23.43 2.46
N LYS A 398 22.44 24.10 2.00
CA LYS A 398 22.59 24.57 0.61
C LYS A 398 23.62 23.78 -0.17
N THR A 399 23.34 23.65 -1.45
CA THR A 399 24.25 23.14 -2.48
C THR A 399 25.38 24.15 -2.76
N LEU A 400 26.66 23.75 -2.73
CA LEU A 400 27.81 24.61 -3.13
C LEU A 400 28.38 24.31 -4.53
N LYS A 401 28.05 23.17 -5.14
CA LYS A 401 28.42 22.73 -6.51
C LYS A 401 27.30 21.90 -7.13
N ASP A 402 27.25 21.67 -8.45
CA ASP A 402 26.13 20.99 -9.14
C ASP A 402 25.78 19.57 -8.62
N TYR A 403 26.65 18.96 -7.80
CA TYR A 403 26.47 17.65 -7.17
C TYR A 403 26.60 17.67 -5.63
N ASP A 404 26.58 18.86 -5.01
CA ASP A 404 26.73 19.02 -3.55
C ASP A 404 25.39 18.83 -2.80
N GLN A 405 25.50 18.37 -1.57
CA GLN A 405 24.49 17.76 -0.69
C GLN A 405 23.50 18.78 -0.07
N GLY A 406 23.01 19.73 -0.85
CA GLY A 406 22.05 20.71 -0.35
C GLY A 406 20.65 20.13 -0.18
N LEU A 407 20.13 20.17 1.05
CA LEU A 407 18.72 19.85 1.32
C LEU A 407 17.75 20.76 0.55
N ASP A 408 18.18 21.98 0.19
CA ASP A 408 17.37 23.02 -0.45
C ASP A 408 16.62 22.59 -1.72
N LYS A 409 17.19 21.67 -2.50
CA LYS A 409 16.54 21.11 -3.71
C LYS A 409 15.36 20.18 -3.41
N PHE A 410 15.28 19.65 -2.19
CA PHE A 410 14.28 18.69 -1.74
C PHE A 410 13.26 19.30 -0.78
N LEU A 411 13.33 20.60 -0.54
CA LEU A 411 12.37 21.33 0.30
C LEU A 411 11.11 21.72 -0.48
N PRO A 412 9.95 21.82 0.19
CA PRO A 412 8.68 22.13 -0.46
C PRO A 412 8.64 23.56 -1.02
N ALA A 413 8.30 23.68 -2.31
CA ALA A 413 8.00 24.94 -2.99
C ALA A 413 6.48 25.13 -3.20
N LEU A 414 5.71 25.17 -2.11
CA LEU A 414 4.23 25.26 -2.17
C LEU A 414 3.70 26.71 -2.19
N PRO A 415 2.67 27.02 -3.01
CA PRO A 415 2.00 28.33 -3.03
C PRO A 415 1.39 28.74 -1.69
N THR A 416 1.12 30.04 -1.55
CA THR A 416 0.35 30.61 -0.42
C THR A 416 -1.08 30.02 -0.41
N GLY A 417 -1.50 29.48 0.74
CA GLY A 417 -2.82 28.85 0.93
C GLY A 417 -2.80 27.32 1.03
N CYS A 418 -1.73 26.66 0.61
CA CYS A 418 -1.53 25.22 0.83
C CYS A 418 -1.18 24.92 2.29
N LYS A 419 -1.58 23.73 2.78
CA LYS A 419 -1.05 23.21 4.05
C LYS A 419 0.42 22.84 3.83
N LYS A 420 1.32 23.51 4.55
CA LYS A 420 2.75 23.26 4.46
C LYS A 420 3.13 22.09 5.36
N PRO A 421 4.01 21.18 4.90
CA PRO A 421 4.50 20.10 5.73
C PRO A 421 5.35 20.66 6.89
N HIS A 422 5.32 19.96 8.01
CA HIS A 422 6.31 20.13 9.07
C HIS A 422 7.58 19.38 8.68
N LEU A 423 8.73 20.03 8.84
CA LEU A 423 10.01 19.45 8.46
C LEU A 423 10.85 19.24 9.70
N LEU A 424 11.27 18.00 9.93
CA LEU A 424 12.20 17.62 10.97
C LEU A 424 13.49 17.14 10.33
N ILE A 425 14.62 17.62 10.80
CA ILE A 425 15.93 17.30 10.25
C ILE A 425 16.78 16.75 11.39
N THR A 426 17.43 15.62 11.22
CA THR A 426 18.45 15.15 12.17
C THR A 426 19.82 15.40 11.56
N THR A 427 20.76 15.92 12.37
CA THR A 427 22.05 16.38 11.83
C THR A 427 23.13 16.45 12.90
N ARG A 428 24.39 16.28 12.48
CA ARG A 428 25.55 16.59 13.33
C ARG A 428 25.95 18.06 13.26
N ASN A 429 25.56 18.76 12.19
CA ASN A 429 25.90 20.15 11.95
C ASN A 429 24.98 21.07 12.77
N GLN A 430 25.56 21.94 13.60
CA GLN A 430 24.79 22.89 14.41
C GLN A 430 24.50 24.21 13.67
N LYS A 431 25.17 24.46 12.53
CA LYS A 431 25.05 25.71 11.78
C LYS A 431 24.01 25.58 10.67
N TRP A 432 22.80 26.04 10.96
CA TRP A 432 21.68 26.08 10.00
C TRP A 432 21.22 27.51 9.72
N PRO A 433 20.57 27.77 8.56
CA PRO A 433 20.01 29.08 8.26
C PRO A 433 18.97 29.50 9.30
N LYS A 434 18.78 30.81 9.49
CA LYS A 434 17.80 31.37 10.45
C LYS A 434 16.35 30.89 10.23
N SER A 435 16.02 30.42 9.03
CA SER A 435 14.71 29.84 8.70
C SER A 435 14.48 28.45 9.31
N VAL A 436 15.53 27.78 9.79
CA VAL A 436 15.47 26.47 10.44
C VAL A 436 15.78 26.68 11.92
N LYS A 437 14.84 26.34 12.80
CA LYS A 437 15.08 26.37 14.25
C LYS A 437 15.93 25.17 14.63
N VAL A 438 16.89 25.35 15.54
CA VAL A 438 17.75 24.26 16.00
C VAL A 438 17.32 23.85 17.42
N LEU A 439 17.02 22.57 17.60
CA LEU A 439 16.89 21.92 18.90
C LEU A 439 18.21 21.19 19.19
N PRO A 440 19.07 21.73 20.07
CA PRO A 440 20.26 21.02 20.48
C PRO A 440 19.87 19.79 21.30
N LEU A 441 20.43 18.63 20.93
CA LEU A 441 20.29 17.39 21.67
C LEU A 441 21.66 16.98 22.20
N ASP A 442 21.81 17.08 23.51
CA ASP A 442 23.05 16.79 24.22
C ASP A 442 23.10 15.34 24.72
N THR A 443 24.02 14.99 25.61
CA THR A 443 24.03 13.72 26.36
C THR A 443 22.78 13.56 27.23
N PHE A 444 22.62 12.40 27.89
CA PHE A 444 21.60 12.28 28.93
C PHE A 444 21.96 13.13 30.15
N CYS A 445 20.95 13.60 30.86
CA CYS A 445 21.16 14.05 32.23
C CYS A 445 21.36 12.83 33.17
N PRO A 446 21.89 13.03 34.39
CA PRO A 446 22.15 11.92 35.31
C PRO A 446 20.93 11.03 35.53
N GLU A 447 19.76 11.62 35.73
CA GLU A 447 18.51 10.89 35.98
C GLU A 447 18.09 10.05 34.77
N GLU A 448 18.20 10.60 33.55
CA GLU A 448 17.90 9.88 32.30
C GLU A 448 18.85 8.69 32.09
N ALA A 449 20.14 8.87 32.39
CA ALA A 449 21.15 7.82 32.25
C ALA A 449 20.95 6.69 33.25
N GLU A 450 20.71 7.02 34.53
CA GLU A 450 20.43 6.04 35.57
C GLU A 450 19.14 5.26 35.27
N GLU A 451 18.07 5.97 34.86
CA GLU A 451 16.81 5.34 34.46
C GLU A 451 17.01 4.39 33.26
N PHE A 452 17.79 4.83 32.26
CA PHE A 452 18.11 4.00 31.09
C PHE A 452 18.84 2.72 31.48
N ILE A 453 19.88 2.81 32.32
CA ILE A 453 20.64 1.64 32.79
C ILE A 453 19.74 0.70 33.58
N ALA A 454 19.01 1.23 34.57
CA ALA A 454 18.17 0.44 35.47
C ALA A 454 17.06 -0.31 34.73
N LYS A 455 16.32 0.39 33.86
CA LYS A 455 15.28 -0.23 33.02
C LYS A 455 15.86 -1.24 32.06
N SER A 456 16.98 -0.90 31.42
CA SER A 456 17.58 -1.80 30.44
C SER A 456 18.04 -3.09 31.13
N LEU A 457 18.67 -3.03 32.30
CA LEU A 457 19.16 -4.21 33.02
C LEU A 457 18.10 -4.92 33.90
N ASN A 458 16.82 -4.50 33.87
CA ASN A 458 15.74 -5.03 34.70
C ASN A 458 16.08 -5.02 36.21
N LEU A 459 16.70 -3.95 36.70
CA LEU A 459 17.10 -3.81 38.09
C LEU A 459 15.88 -3.35 38.92
N GLU A 460 15.09 -4.30 39.43
CA GLU A 460 13.99 -4.01 40.35
C GLU A 460 14.52 -3.72 41.75
N GLY A 461 14.26 -2.49 42.25
CA GLY A 461 14.58 -2.07 43.62
C GLY A 461 16.07 -1.89 43.91
N PHE A 462 16.63 -0.73 43.51
CA PHE A 462 17.84 0.00 44.00
C PHE A 462 19.04 -0.74 44.65
N THR A 463 19.20 -2.05 44.50
CA THR A 463 20.24 -2.84 45.18
C THR A 463 21.65 -2.61 44.62
N GLU A 464 21.76 -2.01 43.42
CA GLU A 464 23.03 -1.66 42.75
C GLU A 464 23.09 -0.16 42.37
N ARG A 465 22.46 0.72 43.16
CA ARG A 465 22.34 2.14 42.80
C ARG A 465 23.70 2.83 42.59
N ASP A 466 24.66 2.57 43.46
CA ASP A 466 26.00 3.17 43.37
C ASP A 466 26.74 2.72 42.11
N ASP A 467 26.62 1.45 41.73
CA ASP A 467 27.23 0.90 40.51
C ASP A 467 26.57 1.49 39.25
N VAL A 468 25.25 1.70 39.26
CA VAL A 468 24.51 2.35 38.17
C VAL A 468 24.99 3.79 37.98
N THR A 469 25.06 4.57 39.06
CA THR A 469 25.55 5.95 39.03
C THR A 469 27.01 6.00 38.56
N GLN A 470 27.88 5.11 39.07
CA GLN A 470 29.27 5.05 38.64
C GLN A 470 29.41 4.71 37.16
N LEU A 471 28.64 3.75 36.65
CA LEU A 471 28.62 3.42 35.22
C LEU A 471 28.18 4.60 34.36
N ALA A 472 27.17 5.35 34.80
CA ALA A 472 26.69 6.53 34.09
C ALA A 472 27.78 7.62 34.00
N ILE A 473 28.50 7.87 35.10
CA ILE A 473 29.60 8.84 35.18
C ILE A 473 30.77 8.42 34.28
N GLU A 474 31.23 7.16 34.38
CA GLU A 474 32.36 6.64 33.60
C GLU A 474 32.11 6.68 32.09
N LEU A 475 30.84 6.54 31.68
CA LEU A 475 30.42 6.60 30.29
C LEU A 475 29.96 8.02 29.88
N GLN A 476 30.21 9.01 30.75
CA GLN A 476 29.93 10.43 30.55
C GLN A 476 28.50 10.71 30.07
N PHE A 477 27.56 9.87 30.51
CA PHE A 477 26.14 9.94 30.14
C PHE A 477 25.87 9.87 28.62
N PHE A 478 26.82 9.36 27.82
CA PHE A 478 26.63 9.21 26.37
C PHE A 478 25.66 8.07 26.05
N PRO A 479 24.52 8.34 25.40
CA PRO A 479 23.50 7.30 25.16
C PRO A 479 24.04 6.08 24.41
N LEU A 480 24.89 6.28 23.40
CA LEU A 480 25.50 5.18 22.66
C LEU A 480 26.45 4.35 23.54
N ALA A 481 27.29 4.98 24.36
CA ALA A 481 28.22 4.28 25.25
C ALA A 481 27.46 3.46 26.30
N LEU A 482 26.42 4.05 26.89
CA LEU A 482 25.53 3.39 27.84
C LEU A 482 24.83 2.18 27.22
N GLN A 483 24.29 2.32 26.02
CA GLN A 483 23.61 1.24 25.32
C GLN A 483 24.57 0.07 25.03
N GLN A 484 25.79 0.36 24.59
CA GLN A 484 26.81 -0.66 24.36
C GLN A 484 27.19 -1.39 25.65
N ALA A 485 27.42 -0.66 26.74
CA ALA A 485 27.76 -1.25 28.03
C ALA A 485 26.64 -2.15 28.56
N VAL A 486 25.39 -1.68 28.54
CA VAL A 486 24.24 -2.46 29.01
C VAL A 486 24.02 -3.70 28.13
N ALA A 487 24.11 -3.57 26.81
CA ALA A 487 24.00 -4.72 25.91
C ALA A 487 25.08 -5.77 26.19
N TYR A 488 26.32 -5.33 26.44
CA TYR A 488 27.42 -6.20 26.83
C TYR A 488 27.12 -6.93 28.15
N ILE A 489 26.72 -6.19 29.19
CA ILE A 489 26.42 -6.74 30.51
C ILE A 489 25.34 -7.82 30.41
N LYS A 490 24.24 -7.56 29.68
CA LYS A 490 23.17 -8.55 29.43
C LYS A 490 23.70 -9.84 28.82
N VAL A 491 24.40 -9.72 27.70
CA VAL A 491 24.92 -10.88 26.95
C VAL A 491 25.89 -11.69 27.80
N GLN A 492 26.73 -11.05 28.62
CA GLN A 492 27.62 -11.78 29.52
C GLN A 492 26.89 -12.42 30.69
N ASN A 493 25.91 -11.74 31.26
CA ASN A 493 25.13 -12.29 32.37
C ASN A 493 24.31 -13.51 31.93
N GLU A 494 23.65 -13.45 30.76
CA GLU A 494 22.93 -14.58 30.18
C GLU A 494 23.81 -15.83 29.98
N LYS A 495 25.06 -15.64 29.55
CA LYS A 495 26.03 -16.75 29.43
C LYS A 495 26.39 -17.36 30.78
N LEU A 496 26.65 -16.52 31.78
CA LEU A 496 27.10 -16.97 33.11
C LEU A 496 25.95 -17.57 33.93
N ASN A 497 24.72 -17.12 33.72
CA ASN A 497 23.54 -17.67 34.38
C ASN A 497 23.39 -19.18 34.13
N ASN A 498 23.77 -19.67 32.94
CA ASN A 498 23.72 -21.09 32.58
C ASN A 498 24.70 -21.96 33.39
N VAL A 499 25.69 -21.36 34.06
CA VAL A 499 26.69 -22.05 34.89
C VAL A 499 26.62 -21.64 36.36
N GLY A 500 25.51 -21.02 36.79
CA GLY A 500 25.29 -20.61 38.19
C GLY A 500 26.12 -19.41 38.64
N SER A 501 26.63 -18.61 37.71
CA SER A 501 27.38 -17.37 37.99
C SER A 501 26.63 -16.16 37.44
N CYS A 502 27.06 -14.93 37.78
CA CYS A 502 26.45 -13.70 37.28
C CYS A 502 27.51 -12.71 36.82
N PHE A 503 27.18 -11.91 35.81
CA PHE A 503 27.99 -10.79 35.34
C PHE A 503 27.29 -9.48 35.71
N LYS A 504 27.91 -8.66 36.56
CA LYS A 504 27.31 -7.43 37.09
C LYS A 504 27.94 -6.17 36.51
N ILE A 505 27.34 -5.01 36.80
CA ILE A 505 27.85 -3.70 36.38
C ILE A 505 29.31 -3.51 36.82
N ILE A 506 29.63 -3.87 38.06
CA ILE A 506 31.00 -3.74 38.61
C ILE A 506 32.04 -4.54 37.80
N ASP A 507 31.67 -5.67 37.20
CA ASP A 507 32.57 -6.48 36.38
C ASP A 507 32.86 -5.79 35.05
N TYR A 508 31.86 -5.14 34.46
CA TYR A 508 32.05 -4.28 33.29
C TYR A 508 32.95 -3.09 33.62
N LEU A 509 32.70 -2.40 34.73
CA LEU A 509 33.51 -1.26 35.18
C LEU A 509 34.98 -1.64 35.33
N LYS A 510 35.30 -2.79 35.93
CA LYS A 510 36.68 -3.29 36.03
C LYS A 510 37.34 -3.49 34.66
N ARG A 511 36.63 -4.11 33.70
CA ARG A 511 37.12 -4.32 32.33
C ARG A 511 37.32 -2.99 31.60
N PHE A 512 36.35 -2.11 31.72
CA PHE A 512 36.39 -0.76 31.15
C PHE A 512 37.61 -0.01 31.68
N THR A 513 37.85 0.04 33.00
CA THR A 513 39.01 0.71 33.64
C THR A 513 40.35 0.10 33.26
N THR A 514 40.42 -1.22 33.08
CA THR A 514 41.64 -1.87 32.61
C THR A 514 42.00 -1.40 31.21
N ARG A 515 41.04 -1.41 30.27
CA ARG A 515 41.28 -0.94 28.89
C ARG A 515 41.52 0.56 28.78
N ALA A 516 40.98 1.37 29.69
CA ALA A 516 41.33 2.80 29.75
C ALA A 516 42.83 3.00 29.85
N LYS A 517 43.48 2.26 30.76
CA LYS A 517 44.91 2.41 31.05
C LYS A 517 45.77 2.02 29.85
N GLU A 518 45.32 1.04 29.07
CA GLU A 518 46.03 0.57 27.88
C GLU A 518 45.81 1.48 26.66
N LEU A 519 44.69 2.20 26.62
CA LEU A 519 44.41 3.19 25.58
C LEU A 519 45.00 4.58 25.86
N LEU A 520 45.66 4.78 27.01
CA LEU A 520 46.38 6.04 27.31
C LEU A 520 47.52 6.30 26.33
N ASP A 521 48.11 5.23 25.78
CA ASP A 521 49.22 5.31 24.83
C ASP A 521 48.77 5.37 23.36
N PHE A 522 47.46 5.45 23.09
CA PHE A 522 46.92 5.53 21.73
C PHE A 522 46.84 6.98 21.25
N GLU A 523 47.55 7.30 20.16
CA GLU A 523 47.51 8.62 19.53
C GLU A 523 46.23 8.79 18.70
N PHE A 524 45.34 9.68 19.16
CA PHE A 524 44.16 10.08 18.40
C PHE A 524 44.52 11.20 17.41
N PRO A 525 43.93 11.23 16.20
CA PRO A 525 44.05 12.38 15.30
C PRO A 525 43.55 13.67 15.98
N GLU A 526 44.18 14.82 15.72
CA GLU A 526 43.87 16.11 16.38
C GLU A 526 42.37 16.46 16.32
N ASP A 527 41.70 16.22 15.19
CA ASP A 527 40.27 16.50 15.00
C ASP A 527 39.34 15.56 15.78
N SER A 528 39.88 14.46 16.32
CA SER A 528 39.15 13.39 17.00
C SER A 528 39.59 13.20 18.45
N ASP A 529 40.58 13.95 18.93
CA ASP A 529 41.12 13.89 20.29
C ASP A 529 40.21 14.63 21.29
N ASN A 530 39.05 14.02 21.57
CA ASN A 530 38.10 14.53 22.56
C ASN A 530 37.52 13.40 23.43
N ASP A 531 36.96 13.77 24.56
CA ASP A 531 36.45 12.83 25.58
C ASP A 531 35.32 11.92 25.06
N TYR A 532 34.53 12.40 24.10
CA TYR A 532 33.50 11.60 23.43
C TYR A 532 34.12 10.47 22.61
N THR A 533 35.06 10.79 21.71
CA THR A 533 35.73 9.78 20.87
C THR A 533 36.45 8.74 21.73
N LYS A 534 37.16 9.19 22.78
CA LYS A 534 37.87 8.30 23.72
C LYS A 534 36.92 7.34 24.42
N THR A 535 35.80 7.84 24.93
CA THR A 535 34.81 7.02 25.65
C THR A 535 34.15 6.00 24.71
N ILE A 536 33.75 6.42 23.50
CA ILE A 536 33.15 5.51 22.52
C ILE A 536 34.16 4.44 22.07
N MET A 537 35.39 4.83 21.74
CA MET A 537 36.44 3.89 21.35
C MET A 537 36.69 2.86 22.45
N ARG A 538 36.76 3.29 23.72
CA ARG A 538 36.93 2.38 24.87
C ARG A 538 35.78 1.38 25.00
N THR A 539 34.53 1.79 24.78
CA THR A 539 33.40 0.83 24.78
C THR A 539 33.49 -0.19 23.64
N TRP A 540 33.94 0.24 22.45
CA TRP A 540 34.14 -0.65 21.31
C TRP A 540 35.26 -1.65 21.56
N VAL A 541 36.41 -1.22 22.07
CA VAL A 541 37.55 -2.12 22.37
C VAL A 541 37.15 -3.23 23.34
N VAL A 542 36.41 -2.91 24.41
CA VAL A 542 35.90 -3.92 25.36
C VAL A 542 35.00 -4.95 24.65
N THR A 543 34.21 -4.51 23.68
CA THR A 543 33.35 -5.39 22.88
C THR A 543 34.16 -6.21 21.87
N PHE A 544 35.13 -5.60 21.18
CA PHE A 544 35.99 -6.27 20.21
C PHE A 544 36.84 -7.36 20.85
N ASP A 545 37.35 -7.15 22.06
CA ASP A 545 38.03 -8.19 22.82
C ASP A 545 37.18 -9.44 23.02
N GLU A 546 35.90 -9.23 23.30
CA GLU A 546 34.97 -10.31 23.53
C GLU A 546 34.64 -11.03 22.23
N ILE A 547 34.51 -10.29 21.12
CA ILE A 547 34.38 -10.87 19.78
C ILE A 547 35.62 -11.69 19.45
N ALA A 548 36.82 -11.18 19.73
CA ALA A 548 38.10 -11.82 19.45
C ALA A 548 38.25 -13.20 20.11
N ARG A 549 37.63 -13.39 21.28
CA ARG A 549 37.63 -14.63 22.06
C ARG A 549 36.65 -15.70 21.55
N LYS A 550 35.76 -15.37 20.61
CA LYS A 550 34.81 -16.32 20.00
C LYS A 550 35.45 -17.10 18.86
N ASP A 551 34.84 -18.22 18.50
CA ASP A 551 35.18 -18.97 17.29
C ASP A 551 35.13 -18.04 16.07
N CYS A 552 36.19 -18.05 15.27
CA CYS A 552 36.42 -17.15 14.13
C CYS A 552 36.45 -15.64 14.48
N GLY A 553 36.49 -15.26 15.75
CA GLY A 553 36.46 -13.86 16.22
C GLY A 553 37.55 -12.98 15.62
N GLN A 554 38.78 -13.50 15.50
CA GLN A 554 39.90 -12.80 14.88
C GLN A 554 39.66 -12.51 13.38
N HIS A 555 38.99 -13.41 12.67
CA HIS A 555 38.63 -13.19 11.26
C HIS A 555 37.55 -12.11 11.14
N ALA A 556 36.58 -12.09 12.07
CA ALA A 556 35.55 -11.05 12.11
C ALA A 556 36.15 -9.66 12.33
N LEU A 557 37.11 -9.52 13.25
CA LEU A 557 37.79 -8.24 13.47
C LEU A 557 38.57 -7.78 12.23
N LYS A 558 39.27 -8.69 11.57
CA LYS A 558 39.98 -8.38 10.32
C LYS A 558 39.03 -7.86 9.22
N ILE A 559 37.82 -8.39 9.12
CA ILE A 559 36.81 -7.89 8.18
C ILE A 559 36.37 -6.47 8.57
N VAL A 560 36.13 -6.21 9.86
CA VAL A 560 35.75 -4.88 10.34
C VAL A 560 36.83 -3.84 10.03
N GLU A 561 38.11 -4.18 10.24
CA GLU A 561 39.24 -3.31 9.91
C GLU A 561 39.31 -3.01 8.40
N ILE A 562 39.12 -4.02 7.54
CA ILE A 562 39.09 -3.85 6.09
C ILE A 562 37.92 -2.93 5.69
N LEU A 563 36.73 -3.16 6.23
CA LEU A 563 35.55 -2.34 5.92
C LEU A 563 35.74 -0.89 6.37
N ALA A 564 36.31 -0.68 7.58
CA ALA A 564 36.60 0.65 8.08
C ALA A 564 37.56 1.41 7.16
N TYR A 565 38.63 0.76 6.70
CA TYR A 565 39.60 1.34 5.77
C TYR A 565 38.98 1.71 4.41
N VAL A 566 38.09 0.88 3.87
CA VAL A 566 37.46 1.14 2.56
C VAL A 566 36.36 2.21 2.65
N SER A 567 35.78 2.41 3.84
CA SER A 567 34.74 3.42 4.08
C SER A 567 35.27 4.84 4.37
N ALA A 568 36.56 4.97 4.66
CA ALA A 568 37.26 6.23 4.87
C ALA A 568 37.67 6.87 3.53
#